data_AF-A0A3C0HHS8-F1
#
_entry.id   AF-A0A3C0HHS8-F1
#
_cell.length_a   1.000
_cell.length_b   1.000
_cell.length_c   1.000
_cell.angle_alpha   90.00
_cell.angle_beta   90.00
_cell.angle_gamma   90.00
#
_symmetry.space_group_name_H-M   'P 1'
#
loop_
_entity.id
_entity.type
_entity.pdbx_description
1 polymer ?
#
loop_
_entity_poly.entity_id
_entity_poly.type
_entity_poly.pdbx_seq_one_letter_code
_entity_poly.pdbx_strand_id
1 'polypeptide(L)'
;MVAAVMLGLLAASPSAAARALGSLHFQPCTLPAAGSAAPVEAQCTTLAVPENRAEPDGRQIELAIAWVPTDGEAEPDPVFMLAGGPGQGARATFPAVAPGFRDVMRTRNIILVDQRGTGDSHPLACRDAEGNNAFGDPSDESPEGARRFAEACLAALSKIADVRHYTTTDAVADLDAVR
;
A
#
# COMPACT_ATOMS: atom_id res chain seq x y z
N MET A 1 6.87 -5.54 61.13
CA MET A 1 6.67 -5.04 59.75
C MET A 1 7.11 -6.14 58.79
N VAL A 2 6.16 -6.88 58.21
CA VAL A 2 6.44 -7.91 57.21
C VAL A 2 6.21 -7.27 55.84
N ALA A 3 7.27 -7.11 55.05
CA ALA A 3 7.20 -6.55 53.70
C ALA A 3 6.70 -7.63 52.74
N ALA A 4 5.52 -7.42 52.16
CA ALA A 4 4.98 -8.28 51.11
C ALA A 4 5.63 -7.89 49.77
N VAL A 5 6.38 -8.82 49.18
CA VAL A 5 6.92 -8.69 47.82
C VAL A 5 5.82 -9.07 46.85
N MET A 6 5.24 -8.08 46.16
CA MET A 6 4.31 -8.34 45.05
C MET A 6 5.12 -8.74 43.81
N LEU A 7 5.01 -10.01 43.42
CA LEU A 7 5.53 -10.52 42.15
C LEU A 7 4.53 -10.13 41.05
N GLY A 8 4.82 -9.03 40.34
CA GLY A 8 4.02 -8.61 39.19
C GLY A 8 4.21 -9.58 38.02
N LEU A 9 3.16 -10.32 37.63
CA LEU A 9 3.14 -11.03 36.36
C LEU A 9 3.10 -10.01 35.23
N LEU A 10 4.22 -9.89 34.48
CA LEU A 10 4.23 -9.25 33.17
C LEU A 10 3.43 -10.14 32.22
N ALA A 11 2.17 -9.78 31.95
CA ALA A 11 1.40 -10.37 30.87
C ALA A 11 2.07 -9.98 29.55
N ALA A 12 2.76 -10.92 28.91
CA ALA A 12 3.24 -10.75 27.55
C ALA A 12 2.01 -10.67 26.64
N SER A 13 1.77 -9.49 26.06
CA SER A 13 0.75 -9.33 25.02
C SER A 13 1.04 -10.34 23.90
N PRO A 14 0.04 -11.08 23.40
CA PRO A 14 0.24 -11.95 22.26
C PRO A 14 0.69 -11.08 21.09
N SER A 15 1.96 -11.19 20.71
CA SER A 15 2.44 -10.64 19.46
C SER A 15 1.63 -11.33 18.36
N ALA A 16 0.95 -10.54 17.52
CA ALA A 16 0.29 -11.08 16.34
C ALA A 16 1.32 -11.93 15.58
N ALA A 17 1.05 -13.23 15.41
CA ALA A 17 2.02 -14.11 14.78
C ALA A 17 2.16 -13.75 13.29
N ALA A 18 3.39 -13.76 12.79
CA ALA A 18 3.68 -13.62 11.37
C ALA A 18 2.86 -14.65 10.57
N ARG A 19 2.28 -14.21 9.45
CA ARG A 19 1.44 -15.03 8.57
C ARG A 19 2.15 -15.32 7.25
N ALA A 20 1.78 -16.39 6.59
CA ALA A 20 2.22 -16.69 5.23
C ALA A 20 1.03 -16.94 4.30
N LEU A 21 1.11 -16.46 3.07
CA LEU A 21 0.19 -16.77 1.97
C LEU A 21 1.02 -17.14 0.75
N GLY A 22 0.94 -18.39 0.31
CA GLY A 22 1.84 -18.88 -0.73
C GLY A 22 3.32 -18.72 -0.32
N SER A 23 4.09 -17.98 -1.10
CA SER A 23 5.51 -17.65 -0.82
C SER A 23 5.70 -16.36 -0.02
N LEU A 24 4.66 -15.57 0.19
CA LEU A 24 4.75 -14.28 0.87
C LEU A 24 4.72 -14.46 2.38
N HIS A 25 5.67 -13.82 3.06
CA HIS A 25 5.78 -13.79 4.51
C HIS A 25 5.41 -12.41 5.00
N PHE A 26 4.39 -12.35 5.85
CA PHE A 26 3.85 -11.10 6.37
C PHE A 26 4.26 -10.89 7.82
N GLN A 27 4.52 -9.63 8.16
CA GLN A 27 4.83 -9.20 9.51
C GLN A 27 3.71 -8.31 10.04
N PRO A 28 3.42 -8.34 11.35
CA PRO A 28 2.48 -7.41 11.96
C PRO A 28 2.81 -5.96 11.62
N CYS A 29 1.78 -5.21 11.25
CA CYS A 29 1.87 -3.79 10.97
C CYS A 29 0.55 -3.10 11.33
N THR A 30 0.61 -1.80 11.53
CA THR A 30 -0.58 -0.96 11.69
C THR A 30 -0.69 -0.05 10.48
N LEU A 31 -1.85 -0.06 9.83
CA LEU A 31 -2.17 0.89 8.76
C LEU A 31 -2.62 2.20 9.42
N PRO A 32 -1.86 3.30 9.26
CA PRO A 32 -2.20 4.57 9.88
C PRO A 32 -3.48 5.12 9.27
N ALA A 33 -4.32 5.71 10.11
CA ALA A 33 -5.52 6.38 9.68
C ALA A 33 -5.29 7.89 9.56
N ALA A 34 -5.94 8.52 8.58
CA ALA A 34 -6.00 9.96 8.44
C ALA A 34 -7.33 10.50 8.99
N GLY A 35 -7.31 11.71 9.55
CA GLY A 35 -8.52 12.38 10.06
C GLY A 35 -9.11 11.66 11.28
N SER A 36 -10.41 11.37 11.23
CA SER A 36 -11.16 10.73 12.33
C SER A 36 -11.25 9.21 12.25
N ALA A 37 -10.65 8.59 11.23
CA ALA A 37 -10.63 7.14 11.10
C ALA A 37 -9.74 6.49 12.17
N ALA A 38 -10.07 5.26 12.55
CA ALA A 38 -9.23 4.47 13.45
C ALA A 38 -8.15 3.72 12.66
N PRO A 39 -6.93 3.55 13.20
CA PRO A 39 -5.91 2.71 12.57
C PRO A 39 -6.42 1.26 12.45
N VAL A 40 -5.87 0.53 11.47
CA VAL A 40 -6.24 -0.86 11.20
C VAL A 40 -5.03 -1.76 11.42
N GLU A 41 -5.16 -2.76 12.28
CA GLU A 41 -4.17 -3.80 12.44
C GLU A 41 -4.16 -4.73 11.23
N ALA A 42 -2.98 -4.99 10.68
CA ALA A 42 -2.79 -5.77 9.48
C ALA A 42 -1.52 -6.61 9.56
N GLN A 43 -1.24 -7.36 8.50
CA GLN A 43 0.02 -8.03 8.26
C GLN A 43 0.57 -7.49 6.94
N CYS A 44 1.77 -6.91 6.93
CA CYS A 44 2.35 -6.25 5.76
C CYS A 44 3.50 -7.07 5.18
N THR A 45 3.70 -6.97 3.87
CA THR A 45 4.85 -7.52 3.15
C THR A 45 5.09 -6.75 1.85
N THR A 46 6.14 -7.11 1.13
CA THR A 46 6.38 -6.65 -0.25
C THR A 46 6.48 -7.82 -1.21
N LEU A 47 6.09 -7.58 -2.47
CA LEU A 47 6.32 -8.50 -3.59
C LEU A 47 7.15 -7.79 -4.66
N ALA A 48 8.33 -8.32 -4.97
CA ALA A 48 9.12 -7.83 -6.10
C ALA A 48 8.52 -8.33 -7.42
N VAL A 49 8.33 -7.41 -8.37
CA VAL A 49 7.89 -7.69 -9.74
C VAL A 49 8.74 -6.90 -10.74
N PRO A 50 8.92 -7.38 -11.98
CA PRO A 50 9.61 -6.60 -12.99
C PRO A 50 8.80 -5.34 -13.35
N GLU A 51 9.49 -4.21 -13.47
CA GLU A 51 8.92 -2.96 -13.98
C GLU A 51 8.41 -3.19 -15.40
N ASN A 52 9.27 -3.70 -16.28
CA ASN A 52 8.92 -4.13 -17.62
C ASN A 52 8.83 -5.66 -17.68
N ARG A 53 7.62 -6.22 -17.85
CA ARG A 53 7.43 -7.68 -17.93
C ARG A 53 8.09 -8.34 -19.14
N ALA A 54 8.40 -7.60 -20.20
CA ALA A 54 9.18 -8.11 -21.32
C ALA A 54 10.67 -8.28 -20.99
N GLU A 55 11.13 -7.68 -19.87
CA GLU A 55 12.50 -7.73 -19.37
C GLU A 55 12.48 -8.20 -17.90
N PRO A 56 12.24 -9.51 -17.65
CA PRO A 56 12.04 -10.05 -16.29
C PRO A 56 13.27 -9.88 -15.38
N ASP A 57 14.48 -9.84 -15.97
CA ASP A 57 15.74 -9.60 -15.27
C ASP A 57 16.11 -8.10 -15.18
N GLY A 58 15.22 -7.22 -15.63
CA GLY A 58 15.38 -5.76 -15.60
C GLY A 58 15.10 -5.16 -14.21
N ARG A 59 14.78 -3.86 -14.18
CA ARG A 59 14.44 -3.16 -12.93
C ARG A 59 13.29 -3.88 -12.24
N GLN A 60 13.47 -4.19 -10.96
CA GLN A 60 12.41 -4.67 -10.09
C GLN A 60 11.78 -3.50 -9.34
N ILE A 61 10.47 -3.58 -9.14
CA ILE A 61 9.72 -2.70 -8.24
C ILE A 61 9.10 -3.56 -7.13
N GLU A 62 9.01 -3.00 -5.93
CA GLU A 62 8.34 -3.64 -4.81
C GLU A 62 6.89 -3.17 -4.74
N LEU A 63 5.96 -4.12 -4.72
CA LEU A 63 4.55 -3.87 -4.42
C LEU A 63 4.34 -4.00 -2.92
N ALA A 64 3.87 -2.94 -2.27
CA ALA A 64 3.51 -2.95 -0.87
C ALA A 64 2.11 -3.56 -0.68
N ILE A 65 2.03 -4.61 0.15
CA ILE A 65 0.83 -5.41 0.35
C ILE A 65 0.48 -5.43 1.84
N ALA A 66 -0.80 -5.32 2.16
CA ALA A 66 -1.31 -5.56 3.51
C ALA A 66 -2.46 -6.56 3.49
N TRP A 67 -2.41 -7.51 4.43
CA TRP A 67 -3.46 -8.45 4.73
C TRP A 67 -4.16 -8.01 6.02
N VAL A 68 -5.42 -7.59 5.90
CA VAL A 68 -6.31 -7.37 7.05
C VAL A 68 -7.06 -8.68 7.33
N PRO A 69 -6.79 -9.35 8.46
CA PRO A 69 -7.41 -10.63 8.77
C PRO A 69 -8.90 -10.48 9.02
N THR A 70 -9.66 -11.54 8.75
CA THR A 70 -11.06 -11.63 9.18
C THR A 70 -11.17 -11.67 10.71
N ASP A 71 -12.32 -11.26 11.24
CA ASP A 71 -12.69 -11.36 12.67
C ASP A 71 -13.08 -12.81 13.08
N GLY A 72 -13.34 -13.69 12.10
CA GLY A 72 -13.87 -15.03 12.31
C GLY A 72 -13.04 -16.14 11.66
N GLU A 73 -13.71 -17.24 11.29
CA GLU A 73 -13.09 -18.29 10.50
C GLU A 73 -12.91 -17.81 9.05
N ALA A 74 -11.67 -17.85 8.59
CA ALA A 74 -11.31 -17.37 7.26
C ALA A 74 -11.74 -18.35 6.19
N GLU A 75 -12.54 -17.86 5.27
CA GLU A 75 -12.81 -18.55 4.02
C GLU A 75 -11.63 -18.45 3.05
N PRO A 76 -11.49 -19.43 2.15
CA PRO A 76 -10.26 -19.60 1.37
C PRO A 76 -10.03 -18.47 0.35
N ASP A 77 -11.08 -17.78 -0.08
CA ASP A 77 -11.02 -16.68 -1.04
C ASP A 77 -10.93 -15.32 -0.33
N PRO A 78 -9.83 -14.57 -0.44
CA PRO A 78 -9.76 -13.21 0.07
C PRO A 78 -10.50 -12.23 -0.86
N VAL A 79 -10.86 -11.06 -0.32
CA VAL A 79 -11.31 -9.92 -1.10
C VAL A 79 -10.16 -8.95 -1.33
N PHE A 80 -9.89 -8.63 -2.60
CA PHE A 80 -8.93 -7.60 -2.97
C PHE A 80 -9.61 -6.24 -3.04
N MET A 81 -9.09 -5.27 -2.30
CA MET A 81 -9.53 -3.87 -2.41
C MET A 81 -8.43 -3.05 -3.07
N LEU A 82 -8.80 -2.37 -4.15
CA LEU A 82 -7.96 -1.43 -4.86
C LEU A 82 -8.46 -0.02 -4.55
N ALA A 83 -7.54 0.87 -4.14
CA ALA A 83 -7.88 2.29 -4.07
C ALA A 83 -7.94 2.89 -5.48
N GLY A 84 -8.88 3.84 -5.63
CA GLY A 84 -9.21 4.49 -6.90
C GLY A 84 -8.59 5.87 -7.04
N GLY A 85 -9.09 6.65 -8.00
CA GLY A 85 -8.46 7.89 -8.44
C GLY A 85 -8.28 7.84 -9.95
N PRO A 86 -7.08 7.52 -10.47
CA PRO A 86 -5.95 6.75 -9.91
C PRO A 86 -4.97 7.52 -8.99
N GLY A 87 -3.96 6.84 -8.45
CA GLY A 87 -2.86 7.45 -7.66
C GLY A 87 -2.92 7.21 -6.15
N GLN A 88 -4.04 6.72 -5.63
CA GLN A 88 -4.19 6.39 -4.21
C GLN A 88 -3.55 5.03 -3.89
N GLY A 89 -2.96 4.91 -2.70
CA GLY A 89 -2.50 3.64 -2.15
C GLY A 89 -3.61 2.96 -1.34
N ALA A 90 -3.92 1.70 -1.64
CA ALA A 90 -4.94 0.92 -0.94
C ALA A 90 -4.68 0.84 0.58
N ARG A 91 -3.41 0.69 0.98
CA ARG A 91 -3.00 0.57 2.39
C ARG A 91 -3.31 1.83 3.19
N ALA A 92 -3.10 3.00 2.60
CA ALA A 92 -3.40 4.29 3.22
C ALA A 92 -4.90 4.65 3.17
N THR A 93 -5.62 4.19 2.13
CA THR A 93 -7.06 4.48 1.96
C THR A 93 -7.94 3.59 2.84
N PHE A 94 -7.55 2.33 3.04
CA PHE A 94 -8.41 1.33 3.68
C PHE A 94 -8.94 1.73 5.07
N PRO A 95 -8.15 2.29 6.01
CA PRO A 95 -8.66 2.63 7.34
C PRO A 95 -9.90 3.54 7.34
N ALA A 96 -10.00 4.46 6.37
CA ALA A 96 -11.16 5.36 6.24
C ALA A 96 -12.42 4.63 5.73
N VAL A 97 -12.27 3.58 4.94
CA VAL A 97 -13.38 2.84 4.33
C VAL A 97 -13.66 1.48 4.99
N ALA A 98 -12.80 1.03 5.90
CA ALA A 98 -12.93 -0.22 6.65
C ALA A 98 -14.32 -0.43 7.29
N PRO A 99 -15.03 0.60 7.80
CA PRO A 99 -16.40 0.43 8.28
C PRO A 99 -17.37 -0.13 7.23
N GLY A 100 -17.18 0.17 5.94
CA GLY A 100 -17.97 -0.37 4.83
C GLY A 100 -17.68 -1.84 4.52
N PHE A 101 -16.56 -2.39 4.99
CA PHE A 101 -16.17 -3.78 4.80
C PHE A 101 -16.52 -4.69 6.00
N ARG A 102 -17.19 -4.16 7.04
CA ARG A 102 -17.45 -4.90 8.29
C ARG A 102 -18.10 -6.27 8.10
N ASP A 103 -19.10 -6.38 7.24
CA ASP A 103 -19.77 -7.66 7.00
C ASP A 103 -18.90 -8.65 6.23
N VAL A 104 -18.09 -8.15 5.28
CA VAL A 104 -17.11 -8.97 4.53
C VAL A 104 -16.03 -9.50 5.49
N MET A 105 -15.50 -8.64 6.37
CA MET A 105 -14.45 -9.00 7.33
C MET A 105 -14.90 -10.01 8.39
N ARG A 106 -16.19 -10.36 8.48
CA ARG A 106 -16.64 -11.45 9.37
C ARG A 106 -16.16 -12.82 8.93
N THR A 107 -15.95 -13.03 7.63
CA THR A 107 -15.58 -14.34 7.08
C THR A 107 -14.47 -14.29 6.03
N ARG A 108 -14.15 -13.09 5.51
CA ARG A 108 -13.19 -12.91 4.42
C ARG A 108 -12.04 -12.03 4.86
N ASN A 109 -10.82 -12.45 4.51
CA ASN A 109 -9.64 -11.61 4.61
C ASN A 109 -9.70 -10.50 3.56
N ILE A 110 -9.15 -9.32 3.87
CA ILE A 110 -8.97 -8.25 2.86
C ILE A 110 -7.48 -8.18 2.50
N ILE A 111 -7.17 -8.24 1.21
CA ILE A 111 -5.84 -7.97 0.68
C ILE A 111 -5.83 -6.60 0.02
N LEU A 112 -4.89 -5.77 0.45
CA LEU A 112 -4.68 -4.42 -0.03
C LEU A 112 -3.37 -4.42 -0.80
N VAL A 113 -3.43 -4.01 -2.07
CA VAL A 113 -2.26 -3.86 -2.92
C VAL A 113 -2.16 -2.38 -3.29
N ASP A 114 -1.08 -1.74 -2.86
CA ASP A 114 -0.70 -0.45 -3.43
C ASP A 114 -0.25 -0.74 -4.87
N GLN A 115 -0.97 -0.21 -5.86
CA GLN A 115 -0.64 -0.47 -7.26
C GLN A 115 0.71 0.18 -7.59
N ARG A 116 1.45 -0.36 -8.57
CA ARG A 116 2.68 0.25 -9.07
C ARG A 116 2.49 1.76 -9.30
N GLY A 117 3.41 2.57 -8.78
CA GLY A 117 3.32 4.02 -8.87
C GLY A 117 2.46 4.69 -7.81
N THR A 118 1.82 3.95 -6.89
CA THR A 118 0.95 4.50 -5.83
C THR A 118 1.35 4.01 -4.45
N GLY A 119 0.91 4.72 -3.41
CA GLY A 119 1.20 4.36 -2.02
C GLY A 119 2.70 4.18 -1.77
N ASP A 120 3.08 3.03 -1.20
CA ASP A 120 4.48 2.67 -1.00
C ASP A 120 5.06 1.79 -2.13
N SER A 121 4.30 1.56 -3.21
CA SER A 121 4.68 0.71 -4.35
C SER A 121 5.38 1.51 -5.44
N HIS A 122 6.64 1.88 -5.21
CA HIS A 122 7.46 2.69 -6.13
C HIS A 122 6.71 3.96 -6.65
N PRO A 123 6.30 4.87 -5.74
CA PRO A 123 5.38 5.95 -6.06
C PRO A 123 5.90 6.95 -7.09
N LEU A 124 5.06 7.31 -8.06
CA LEU A 124 5.35 8.35 -9.03
C LEU A 124 4.87 9.70 -8.53
N ALA A 125 5.73 10.42 -7.80
CA ALA A 125 5.43 11.73 -7.25
C ALA A 125 6.15 12.85 -8.02
N CYS A 126 5.37 13.78 -8.60
CA CYS A 126 5.91 15.03 -9.12
C CYS A 126 6.23 15.96 -7.96
N ARG A 127 7.52 16.19 -7.69
CA ARG A 127 7.98 17.02 -6.57
C ARG A 127 8.71 18.28 -7.03
N ASP A 128 8.57 19.34 -6.25
CA ASP A 128 9.36 20.57 -6.42
C ASP A 128 10.80 20.37 -5.92
N ALA A 129 11.62 21.43 -5.99
CA ALA A 129 13.02 21.38 -5.55
C ALA A 129 13.16 21.13 -4.04
N GLU A 130 12.13 21.50 -3.27
CA GLU A 130 12.03 21.34 -1.83
C GLU A 130 11.44 19.97 -1.44
N GLY A 131 11.02 19.15 -2.41
CA GLY A 131 10.47 17.82 -2.22
C GLY A 131 8.96 17.80 -1.90
N ASN A 132 8.26 18.92 -1.96
CA ASN A 132 6.81 18.99 -1.78
C ASN A 132 6.08 18.57 -3.05
N ASN A 133 4.76 18.34 -2.94
CA ASN A 133 3.92 18.08 -4.11
C ASN A 133 3.94 19.31 -5.04
N ALA A 134 4.43 19.13 -6.27
CA ALA A 134 4.45 20.18 -7.28
C ALA A 134 3.12 20.35 -8.02
N PHE A 135 2.17 19.41 -7.84
CA PHE A 135 0.86 19.49 -8.48
C PHE A 135 -0.03 20.55 -7.81
N GLY A 136 -0.69 21.36 -8.63
CA GLY A 136 -1.69 22.33 -8.18
C GLY A 136 -1.19 23.78 -8.07
N ASP A 137 -0.03 24.10 -8.66
CA ASP A 137 0.38 25.49 -8.84
C ASP A 137 -0.59 26.21 -9.81
N PRO A 138 -1.14 27.38 -9.46
CA PRO A 138 -2.06 28.11 -10.35
C PRO A 138 -1.50 28.40 -11.75
N SER A 139 -0.17 28.50 -11.89
CA SER A 139 0.47 28.71 -13.19
C SER A 139 0.39 27.50 -14.13
N ASP A 140 0.06 26.32 -13.60
CA ASP A 140 -0.13 25.08 -14.37
C ASP A 140 -1.54 24.91 -14.92
N GLU A 141 -2.49 25.79 -14.57
CA GLU A 141 -3.87 25.72 -15.07
C GLU A 141 -4.00 26.08 -16.56
N SER A 142 -3.03 26.82 -17.11
CA SER A 142 -2.95 27.10 -18.55
C SER A 142 -2.46 25.86 -19.33
N PRO A 143 -2.84 25.66 -20.60
CA PRO A 143 -2.32 24.56 -21.41
C PRO A 143 -0.78 24.52 -21.49
N GLU A 144 -0.14 25.68 -21.59
CA GLU A 144 1.31 25.81 -21.61
C GLU A 144 1.94 25.50 -20.25
N GLY A 145 1.27 25.91 -19.17
CA GLY A 145 1.64 25.56 -17.80
C GLY A 145 1.58 24.07 -17.54
N ALA A 146 0.41 23.45 -17.77
CA ALA A 146 0.20 22.02 -17.65
C ALA A 146 1.22 21.21 -18.45
N ARG A 147 1.54 21.64 -19.68
CA ARG A 147 2.57 21.00 -20.51
C ARG A 147 3.95 21.09 -19.88
N ARG A 148 4.37 22.28 -19.44
CA ARG A 148 5.67 22.50 -18.79
C ARG A 148 5.79 21.69 -17.50
N PHE A 149 4.74 21.65 -16.69
CA PHE A 149 4.67 20.80 -15.50
C PHE A 149 4.84 19.32 -15.86
N ALA A 150 4.07 18.82 -16.83
CA ALA A 150 4.14 17.43 -17.26
C ALA A 150 5.53 17.05 -17.81
N GLU A 151 6.14 17.92 -18.62
CA GLU A 151 7.51 17.72 -19.16
C GLU A 151 8.55 17.69 -18.04
N ALA A 152 8.46 18.60 -17.07
CA ALA A 152 9.36 18.64 -15.92
C ALA A 152 9.20 17.40 -15.02
N CYS A 153 7.96 17.01 -14.73
CA CYS A 153 7.69 15.81 -13.94
C CYS A 153 8.16 14.55 -14.66
N LEU A 154 7.89 14.41 -15.97
CA LEU A 154 8.39 13.29 -16.78
C LEU A 154 9.91 13.22 -16.72
N ALA A 155 10.61 14.34 -16.94
CA ALA A 155 12.07 14.39 -16.91
C ALA A 155 12.65 13.98 -15.54
N ALA A 156 11.95 14.28 -14.44
CA ALA A 156 12.33 13.85 -13.11
C ALA A 156 12.07 12.35 -12.91
N LEU A 157 10.87 11.86 -13.22
CA LEU A 157 10.46 10.47 -13.03
C LEU A 157 11.25 9.50 -13.91
N SER A 158 11.59 9.88 -15.15
CA SER A 158 12.38 9.04 -16.06
C SER A 158 13.79 8.70 -15.55
N LYS A 159 14.25 9.35 -14.49
CA LYS A 159 15.53 9.01 -13.83
C LYS A 159 15.41 7.79 -12.90
N ILE A 160 14.20 7.51 -12.41
CA ILE A 160 13.94 6.49 -11.39
C ILE A 160 12.99 5.39 -11.85
N ALA A 161 12.19 5.64 -12.89
CA ALA A 161 11.20 4.71 -13.43
C ALA A 161 11.13 4.80 -14.97
N ASP A 162 10.79 3.69 -15.61
CA ASP A 162 10.21 3.72 -16.94
C ASP A 162 8.69 3.90 -16.84
N VAL A 163 8.25 5.17 -16.87
CA VAL A 163 6.84 5.56 -16.68
C VAL A 163 5.87 4.90 -17.66
N ARG A 164 6.36 4.34 -18.78
CA ARG A 164 5.54 3.62 -19.76
C ARG A 164 4.93 2.35 -19.19
N HIS A 165 5.47 1.82 -18.09
CA HIS A 165 5.03 0.59 -17.45
C HIS A 165 4.17 0.82 -16.19
N TYR A 166 3.63 2.02 -15.99
CA TYR A 166 2.75 2.36 -14.87
C TYR A 166 1.29 2.49 -15.34
N THR A 167 0.87 1.55 -16.18
CA THR A 167 -0.47 1.51 -16.75
C THR A 167 -1.39 0.58 -15.96
N THR A 168 -2.71 0.71 -16.17
CA THR A 168 -3.68 -0.23 -15.60
C THR A 168 -3.45 -1.66 -16.07
N THR A 169 -2.99 -1.87 -17.31
CA THR A 169 -2.68 -3.21 -17.82
C THR A 169 -1.55 -3.86 -17.02
N ASP A 170 -0.48 -3.11 -16.75
CA ASP A 170 0.63 -3.59 -15.93
C ASP A 170 0.20 -3.83 -14.47
N ALA A 171 -0.63 -2.95 -13.91
CA ALA A 171 -1.16 -3.10 -12.55
C ALA A 171 -2.11 -4.30 -12.39
N VAL A 172 -2.89 -4.66 -13.41
CA VAL A 172 -3.71 -5.90 -13.39
C VAL A 172 -2.83 -7.13 -13.41
N ALA A 173 -1.74 -7.12 -14.18
CA ALA A 173 -0.79 -8.23 -14.18
C ALA A 173 -0.02 -8.33 -12.85
N ASP A 174 0.16 -7.22 -12.12
CA ASP A 174 0.68 -7.24 -10.74
C ASP A 174 -0.31 -7.88 -9.80
N LEU A 175 -1.59 -7.53 -9.91
CA LEU A 175 -2.65 -8.13 -9.10
C LEU A 175 -2.72 -9.64 -9.30
N ASP A 176 -2.56 -10.13 -10.53
CA ASP A 176 -2.51 -11.58 -10.81
C ASP A 176 -1.26 -12.26 -10.23
N ALA A 177 -0.14 -11.55 -10.09
CA ALA A 177 1.05 -12.08 -9.41
C ALA A 177 0.87 -12.16 -7.88
N VAL A 178 0.00 -11.33 -7.29
CA VAL A 178 -0.34 -11.37 -5.87
C VAL A 178 -1.40 -12.44 -5.55
N ARG A 179 -2.28 -12.75 -6.51
CA ARG A 179 -3.42 -13.67 -6.37
C ARG A 179 -2.98 -15.14 -6.30
#